data_AF-A0A950NAP2-F1
#
_entry.id   AF-A0A950NAP2-F1
#
_cell.length_a   1.000
_cell.length_b   1.000
_cell.length_c   1.000
_cell.angle_alpha   90.00
_cell.angle_beta   90.00
_cell.angle_gamma   90.00
#
_symmetry.space_group_name_H-M   'P 1'
#
loop_
_entity.id
_entity.type
_entity.pdbx_description
1 polymer ?
#
loop_
_entity_poly.entity_id
_entity_poly.type
_entity_poly.pdbx_seq_one_letter_code
_entity_poly.pdbx_strand_id
1 'polypeptide(L)'
;MSFEDQHGLPYRWLIAAEEHEDGWRAVGGAGGGGEAPHRARPWINLAGSWGSDRSCASGHLLEADDFRSMRLTTRDGVVLEDDTIGGVVLFLANRPVERPVVLELRDSSVATQLDLDVGHGR
;
A
#
# COMPACT_ATOMS: atom_id res chain seq x y z
N MET A 1 -1.84 -5.15 -11.14
CA MET A 1 -1.14 -5.90 -12.22
C MET A 1 0.15 -6.44 -11.63
N SER A 2 0.34 -7.76 -11.62
CA SER A 2 1.63 -8.38 -11.27
C SER A 2 2.34 -8.79 -12.55
N PHE A 3 3.64 -8.52 -12.60
CA PHE A 3 4.52 -9.01 -13.65
C PHE A 3 5.34 -10.14 -13.07
N GLU A 4 5.91 -11.00 -13.91
CA GLU A 4 6.95 -11.92 -13.49
C GLU A 4 8.29 -11.37 -13.93
N ASP A 5 9.31 -11.51 -13.09
CA ASP A 5 10.68 -11.25 -13.52
C ASP A 5 11.22 -12.40 -14.39
N GLN A 6 12.46 -12.27 -14.85
CA GLN A 6 13.14 -13.29 -15.66
C GLN A 6 13.29 -14.66 -14.98
N HIS A 7 13.02 -14.76 -13.67
CA HIS A 7 13.06 -15.99 -12.88
C HIS A 7 11.65 -16.52 -12.57
N GLY A 8 10.59 -15.91 -13.11
CA GLY A 8 9.20 -16.30 -12.85
C GLY A 8 8.68 -15.81 -11.50
N LEU A 9 9.40 -14.91 -10.81
CA LEU A 9 8.96 -14.41 -9.52
C LEU A 9 8.01 -13.24 -9.69
N PRO A 10 6.91 -13.18 -8.91
CA PRO A 10 5.99 -12.06 -8.97
C PRO A 10 6.70 -10.77 -8.57
N TYR A 11 6.54 -9.76 -9.40
CA TYR A 11 7.08 -8.42 -9.24
C TYR A 11 5.95 -7.40 -9.36
N ARG A 12 5.97 -6.40 -8.48
CA ARG A 12 4.91 -5.39 -8.39
C ARG A 12 5.51 -4.01 -8.26
N TRP A 13 4.87 -3.07 -8.93
CA TRP A 13 5.20 -1.66 -8.91
C TRP A 13 3.95 -0.83 -8.71
N LEU A 14 4.03 0.13 -7.80
CA LEU A 14 3.20 1.30 -7.75
C LEU A 14 3.94 2.42 -8.50
N ILE A 15 3.25 3.08 -9.43
CA ILE A 15 3.73 4.28 -10.09
C ILE A 15 2.75 5.40 -9.75
N ALA A 16 3.25 6.47 -9.13
CA ALA A 16 2.50 7.71 -9.00
C ALA A 16 2.68 8.51 -10.29
N ALA A 17 1.59 8.93 -10.90
CA ALA A 17 1.61 9.78 -12.07
C ALA A 17 0.72 11.01 -11.86
N GLU A 18 1.14 12.14 -12.41
CA GLU A 18 0.42 13.41 -12.37
C GLU A 18 0.14 13.86 -13.80
N GLU A 19 -1.03 14.46 -14.01
CA GLU A 19 -1.36 15.09 -15.28
C GLU A 19 -0.74 16.49 -15.34
N HIS A 20 0.03 16.74 -16.40
CA HIS A 20 0.61 18.04 -16.73
C HIS A 20 0.04 18.53 -18.07
N GLU A 21 0.34 19.78 -18.45
CA GLU A 21 -0.13 20.41 -19.69
C GLU A 21 0.20 19.60 -20.97
N ASP A 22 1.28 18.81 -20.95
CA ASP A 22 1.72 17.96 -22.07
C ASP A 22 1.39 16.46 -21.89
N GLY A 23 0.66 16.11 -20.82
CA GLY A 23 0.20 14.75 -20.54
C GLY A 23 0.63 14.19 -19.18
N TRP A 24 0.45 12.88 -19.01
CA TRP A 24 0.74 12.18 -17.76
C TRP A 24 2.24 11.93 -17.58
N ARG A 25 2.76 12.25 -16.40
CA ARG A 25 4.17 12.04 -16.04
C ARG A 25 4.28 11.22 -14.77
N ALA A 26 5.15 10.21 -14.78
CA ALA A 26 5.49 9.47 -13.57
C ALA A 26 6.34 10.37 -12.65
N VAL A 27 5.90 10.53 -11.40
CA VAL A 27 6.54 11.40 -10.41
C VAL A 27 7.16 10.64 -9.24
N GLY A 28 6.97 9.31 -9.22
CA GLY A 28 7.54 8.43 -8.22
C GLY A 28 7.07 7.01 -8.42
N GLY A 29 7.73 6.08 -7.74
CA GLY A 29 7.30 4.70 -7.72
C GLY A 29 7.94 3.95 -6.56
N ALA A 30 7.26 2.88 -6.16
CA ALA A 30 7.76 1.94 -5.17
C ALA A 30 7.35 0.54 -5.62
N GLY A 31 8.23 -0.42 -5.43
CA GLY A 31 7.98 -1.76 -5.92
C GLY A 31 8.95 -2.75 -5.32
N GLY A 32 8.66 -4.00 -5.55
CA GLY A 32 9.45 -5.11 -5.09
C GLY A 32 8.93 -6.41 -5.68
N GLY A 33 9.79 -7.42 -5.61
CA GLY A 33 9.45 -8.77 -6.03
C GLY A 33 9.91 -9.80 -5.02
N GLY A 34 9.58 -11.04 -5.32
CA GLY A 34 9.88 -12.19 -4.49
C GLY A 34 8.64 -12.84 -3.93
N GLU A 35 8.84 -14.01 -3.34
CA GLU A 35 7.76 -14.76 -2.71
C GLU A 35 7.25 -14.01 -1.49
N ALA A 36 5.93 -13.98 -1.35
CA ALA A 36 5.33 -13.49 -0.13
C ALA A 36 5.74 -14.40 1.04
N PRO A 37 6.09 -13.85 2.21
CA PRO A 37 6.36 -14.67 3.37
C PRO A 37 5.09 -15.45 3.75
N HIS A 38 5.24 -16.72 4.13
CA HIS A 38 4.16 -17.45 4.77
C HIS A 38 3.82 -16.81 6.11
N ARG A 39 2.55 -16.45 6.30
CA ARG A 39 2.03 -15.83 7.53
C ARG A 39 0.80 -16.58 8.00
N ALA A 40 0.65 -16.73 9.31
CA ALA A 40 -0.52 -17.38 9.93
C ALA A 40 -1.71 -16.42 10.13
N ARG A 41 -1.57 -15.15 9.72
CA ARG A 41 -2.57 -14.09 9.84
C ARG A 41 -2.55 -13.24 8.57
N PRO A 42 -3.67 -12.60 8.22
CA PRO A 42 -3.73 -11.64 7.12
C PRO A 42 -2.58 -10.64 7.22
N TRP A 43 -1.92 -10.40 6.09
CA TRP A 43 -0.75 -9.54 6.03
C TRP A 43 -0.73 -8.79 4.71
N ILE A 44 -0.23 -7.56 4.76
CA ILE A 44 -0.05 -6.73 3.58
C ILE A 44 1.36 -6.15 3.58
N ASN A 45 1.97 -6.17 2.41
CA ASN A 45 3.17 -5.39 2.13
C ASN A 45 2.74 -4.10 1.43
N LEU A 46 2.97 -2.94 2.06
CA LEU A 46 2.79 -1.66 1.39
C LEU A 46 4.09 -1.22 0.73
N ALA A 47 4.05 -1.06 -0.59
CA ALA A 47 5.00 -0.25 -1.32
C ALA A 47 4.49 1.19 -1.35
N GLY A 48 5.35 2.17 -1.06
CA GLY A 48 4.92 3.56 -1.05
C GLY A 48 6.04 4.56 -1.29
N SER A 49 5.64 5.75 -1.71
CA SER A 49 6.48 6.94 -1.74
C SER A 49 6.02 7.86 -0.61
N TRP A 50 6.90 8.14 0.34
CA TRP A 50 6.60 8.91 1.56
C TRP A 50 7.30 10.28 1.49
N GLY A 51 6.93 11.10 0.52
CA GLY A 51 7.58 12.38 0.23
C GLY A 51 7.21 13.51 1.20
N SER A 52 7.93 14.63 1.09
CA SER A 52 7.72 15.86 1.88
C SER A 52 6.48 16.66 1.48
N ASP A 53 5.92 16.39 0.30
CA ASP A 53 4.82 17.19 -0.27
C ASP A 53 3.57 16.33 -0.48
N ARG A 54 3.77 15.03 -0.72
CA ARG A 54 2.74 14.04 -1.01
C ARG A 54 3.20 12.65 -0.60
N SER A 55 2.24 11.81 -0.27
CA SER A 55 2.46 10.41 0.06
C SER A 55 1.51 9.52 -0.72
N CYS A 56 2.03 8.40 -1.22
CA CYS A 56 1.22 7.33 -1.77
C CYS A 56 1.70 5.99 -1.22
N ALA A 57 0.77 5.09 -0.98
CA ALA A 57 1.08 3.72 -0.60
C ALA A 57 0.06 2.77 -1.22
N SER A 58 0.52 1.63 -1.68
CA SER A 58 -0.34 0.57 -2.19
C SER A 58 0.23 -0.77 -1.81
N GLY A 59 -0.66 -1.73 -1.61
CA GLY A 59 -0.27 -3.10 -1.35
C GLY A 59 -1.32 -4.04 -1.88
N HIS A 60 -0.91 -5.28 -2.01
CA HIS A 60 -1.83 -6.37 -2.30
C HIS A 60 -2.08 -7.13 -1.01
N LEU A 61 -3.35 -7.39 -0.76
CA LEU A 61 -3.76 -8.12 0.41
C LEU A 61 -3.70 -9.62 0.10
N LEU A 62 -3.00 -10.38 0.94
CA LEU A 62 -2.95 -11.84 0.83
C LEU A 62 -4.00 -12.43 1.77
N GLU A 63 -4.74 -13.43 1.30
CA GLU A 63 -5.80 -14.12 2.09
C GLU A 63 -6.89 -13.14 2.57
N ALA A 64 -7.42 -12.37 1.62
CA ALA A 64 -8.22 -11.16 1.86
C ALA A 64 -9.73 -11.34 1.78
N ASP A 65 -10.22 -12.54 1.43
CA ASP A 65 -11.58 -12.73 0.90
C ASP A 65 -12.70 -12.27 1.86
N ASP A 66 -12.39 -12.17 3.16
CA ASP A 66 -13.32 -11.79 4.21
C ASP A 66 -13.31 -10.28 4.57
N PHE A 67 -12.29 -9.52 4.13
CA PHE A 67 -12.15 -8.10 4.47
C PHE A 67 -12.65 -7.21 3.33
N ARG A 68 -13.41 -6.17 3.68
CA ARG A 68 -14.08 -5.25 2.73
C ARG A 68 -13.33 -3.94 2.56
N SER A 69 -12.61 -3.51 3.58
CA SER A 69 -11.87 -2.24 3.54
C SER A 69 -10.63 -2.28 4.41
N MET A 70 -9.75 -1.32 4.17
CA MET A 70 -8.59 -1.06 5.00
C MET A 70 -8.57 0.40 5.43
N ARG A 71 -8.15 0.61 6.67
CA ARG A 71 -7.87 1.93 7.22
C ARG A 71 -6.37 2.05 7.50
N LEU A 72 -5.77 3.16 7.07
CA LEU A 72 -4.45 3.61 7.48
C LEU A 72 -4.60 4.81 8.40
N THR A 73 -4.09 4.69 9.62
CA THR A 73 -4.07 5.78 10.61
C THR A 73 -2.63 6.23 10.83
N THR A 74 -2.35 7.52 10.61
CA THR A 74 -1.04 8.12 10.81
C THR A 74 -0.79 8.43 12.29
N ARG A 75 0.48 8.70 12.67
CA ARG A 75 0.81 9.10 14.04
C ARG A 75 0.07 10.36 14.49
N ASP A 76 -0.16 11.30 13.57
CA ASP A 76 -0.89 12.54 13.86
C ASP A 76 -2.41 12.40 13.78
N GLY A 77 -2.91 11.16 13.61
CA GLY A 77 -4.34 10.84 13.66
C GLY A 77 -5.09 11.04 12.35
N VAL A 78 -4.40 11.31 11.24
CA VAL A 78 -5.02 11.30 9.91
C VAL A 78 -5.41 9.89 9.54
N VAL A 79 -6.60 9.76 8.97
CA VAL A 79 -7.20 8.50 8.56
C VAL A 79 -7.38 8.49 7.05
N LEU A 80 -6.81 7.49 6.38
CA LEU A 80 -7.04 7.18 4.98
C LEU A 80 -7.74 5.83 4.90
N GLU A 81 -8.71 5.68 4.02
CA GLU A 81 -9.45 4.44 3.83
C GLU A 81 -9.54 4.09 2.35
N ASP A 82 -9.49 2.80 2.06
CA ASP A 82 -9.79 2.26 0.74
C ASP A 82 -10.54 0.94 0.87
N ASP A 83 -11.30 0.57 -0.15
CA ASP A 83 -11.85 -0.78 -0.24
C ASP A 83 -10.78 -1.78 -0.71
N THR A 84 -11.02 -3.06 -0.47
CA THR A 84 -10.09 -4.14 -0.86
C THR A 84 -10.48 -4.76 -2.21
N ILE A 85 -11.33 -4.10 -3.00
CA ILE A 85 -11.88 -4.69 -4.22
C ILE A 85 -10.74 -4.94 -5.21
N GLY A 86 -10.66 -6.18 -5.71
CA GLY A 86 -9.57 -6.61 -6.60
C GLY A 86 -8.26 -6.95 -5.88
N GLY A 87 -8.29 -7.09 -4.55
CA GLY A 87 -7.14 -7.56 -3.75
C GLY A 87 -6.02 -6.54 -3.60
N VAL A 88 -6.27 -5.27 -3.95
CA VAL A 88 -5.32 -4.17 -3.89
C VAL A 88 -5.95 -3.02 -3.10
N VAL A 89 -5.13 -2.30 -2.36
CA VAL A 89 -5.51 -1.03 -1.71
C VAL A 89 -4.57 0.08 -2.14
N LEU A 90 -5.06 1.31 -2.17
CA LEU A 90 -4.34 2.52 -2.53
C LEU A 90 -4.67 3.67 -1.57
N PHE A 91 -3.66 4.18 -0.88
CA PHE A 91 -3.74 5.34 -0.03
C PHE A 91 -3.01 6.51 -0.69
N LEU A 92 -3.69 7.64 -0.85
CA LEU A 92 -3.14 8.88 -1.41
C LEU A 92 -3.34 10.04 -0.42
N ALA A 93 -2.30 10.86 -0.26
CA ALA A 93 -2.38 12.09 0.52
C ALA A 93 -1.54 13.20 -0.13
N ASN A 94 -2.13 14.38 -0.29
CA ASN A 94 -1.44 15.60 -0.77
C ASN A 94 -0.68 16.29 0.37
N ARG A 95 0.00 15.50 1.19
CA ARG A 95 0.81 15.91 2.34
C ARG A 95 1.75 14.77 2.77
N PRO A 96 2.77 15.06 3.58
CA PRO A 96 3.47 14.05 4.36
C PRO A 96 2.52 13.21 5.21
N VAL A 97 2.86 11.94 5.33
CA VAL A 97 2.28 11.01 6.30
C VAL A 97 3.25 10.83 7.46
N GLU A 98 2.79 11.18 8.67
CA GLU A 98 3.55 11.01 9.89
C GLU A 98 3.60 9.53 10.29
N ARG A 99 4.83 9.02 10.46
CA ARG A 99 5.09 7.60 10.77
C ARG A 99 5.37 7.40 12.27
N PRO A 100 5.15 6.21 12.85
CA PRO A 100 4.60 5.01 12.20
C PRO A 100 3.13 5.21 11.85
N VAL A 101 2.66 4.39 10.92
CA VAL A 101 1.25 4.28 10.60
C VAL A 101 0.72 2.96 11.10
N VAL A 102 -0.56 2.92 11.44
CA VAL A 102 -1.29 1.75 11.88
C VAL A 102 -2.25 1.36 10.77
N LEU A 103 -2.23 0.08 10.37
CA LEU A 103 -3.21 -0.44 9.43
C LEU A 103 -4.28 -1.24 10.16
N GLU A 104 -5.52 -1.09 9.74
CA GLU A 104 -6.63 -1.91 10.19
C GLU A 104 -7.32 -2.55 8.98
N LEU A 105 -7.38 -3.88 8.97
CA LEU A 105 -8.23 -4.65 8.07
C LEU A 105 -9.63 -4.73 8.63
N ARG A 106 -10.65 -4.43 7.83
CA ARG A 106 -12.03 -4.30 8.32
C ARG A 106 -12.99 -5.15 7.51
N ASP A 107 -13.84 -5.88 8.23
CA ASP A 107 -15.10 -6.41 7.71
C ASP A 107 -16.29 -5.57 8.27
N SER A 108 -17.52 -5.96 7.93
CA SER A 108 -18.75 -5.34 8.45
C SER A 108 -18.90 -5.29 10.00
N SER A 109 -17.99 -5.91 10.75
CA SER A 109 -18.10 -6.21 12.18
C SER A 109 -16.77 -6.38 12.94
N VAL A 110 -15.64 -6.61 12.26
CA VAL A 110 -14.33 -6.83 12.92
C VAL A 110 -13.23 -5.98 12.29
N ALA A 111 -12.36 -5.41 13.13
CA ALA A 111 -11.12 -4.75 12.74
C ALA A 111 -9.89 -5.53 13.26
N THR A 112 -8.92 -5.79 12.38
CA THR A 112 -7.62 -6.40 12.75
C THR A 112 -6.51 -5.40 12.50
N GLN A 113 -5.74 -5.10 13.53
CA GLN A 113 -4.59 -4.20 13.44
C GLN A 113 -3.36 -4.93 12.90
N LEU A 114 -2.64 -4.29 11.96
CA LEU A 114 -1.35 -4.71 11.43
C LEU A 114 -0.30 -3.64 11.70
N ASP A 115 0.83 -4.07 12.28
CA ASP A 115 2.03 -3.25 12.36
C ASP A 115 2.82 -3.37 11.07
N LEU A 116 3.12 -2.23 10.46
CA LEU A 116 3.95 -2.18 9.26
C LEU A 116 5.43 -2.18 9.62
N ASP A 117 6.17 -3.13 9.04
CA ASP A 117 7.62 -3.04 8.95
C ASP A 117 7.97 -2.23 7.69
N VAL A 118 8.02 -0.91 7.84
CA VAL A 118 8.35 -0.01 6.72
C VAL A 118 9.85 -0.09 6.50
N GLY A 119 10.26 -0.90 5.52
CA GLY A 119 11.65 -0.97 5.08
C GLY A 119 12.21 0.43 4.85
N HIS A 120 13.36 0.74 5.46
CA HIS A 120 14.01 2.03 5.35
C HIS A 120 14.53 2.21 3.91
N GLY A 121 13.70 2.76 3.03
CA GLY A 121 14.16 3.36 1.78
C GLY A 121 15.13 4.49 2.13
N ARG A 122 16.41 4.26 1.85
CA ARG A 122 17.47 5.29 1.87
C ARG A 122 17.40 6.15 0.63
#